data_AF-A0A9X7DMH2-F1
#
_entry.id   AF-A0A9X7DMH2-F1
#
_cell.length_a   1.000
_cell.length_b   1.000
_cell.length_c   1.000
_cell.angle_alpha   90.00
_cell.angle_beta   90.00
_cell.angle_gamma   90.00
#
_symmetry.space_group_name_H-M   'P 1'
#
loop_
_entity.id
_entity.type
_entity.pdbx_description
1 polymer ?
#
loop_
_entity_poly.entity_id
_entity_poly.type
_entity_poly.pdbx_seq_one_letter_code
_entity_poly.pdbx_strand_id
1 'polypeptide(L)' 'MKNPVSAMYIIFGLLIVTLTYFNNFVGPVILRGFGWILFVVGILNMFSTYFNSIQLPLTDLFNTEENEKNERN' A
#
# COMPACT_ATOMS: atom_id res chain seq x y z
N MET A 1 -7.11 13.23 2.30
CA MET A 1 -6.18 12.66 3.32
C MET A 1 -6.00 11.18 2.98
N LYS A 2 -4.84 10.83 2.40
CA LYS A 2 -4.64 9.58 1.66
C LYS A 2 -4.45 8.41 2.65
N ASN A 3 -5.53 7.64 2.81
CA ASN A 3 -5.60 6.25 3.26
C ASN A 3 -5.04 5.90 4.67
N PRO A 4 -5.56 6.49 5.77
CA PRO A 4 -5.18 6.12 7.14
C PRO A 4 -5.48 4.65 7.47
N VAL A 5 -6.42 4.06 6.74
CA VAL A 5 -6.85 2.67 6.86
C VAL A 5 -5.70 1.71 6.50
N SER A 6 -4.85 2.06 5.53
CA SER A 6 -3.71 1.23 5.13
C SER A 6 -2.65 1.15 6.23
N ALA A 7 -2.36 2.28 6.86
CA ALA A 7 -1.42 2.34 7.98
C ALA A 7 -1.92 1.54 9.18
N MET A 8 -3.24 1.59 9.46
CA MET A 8 -3.87 0.76 10.49
C MET A 8 -3.67 -0.74 10.21
N TYR A 9 -3.92 -1.21 8.98
CA TYR A 9 -3.72 -2.63 8.64
C TYR A 9 -2.25 -3.08 8.80
N ILE A 10 -1.28 -2.24 8.43
CA ILE A 10 0.14 -2.53 8.57
C ILE A 10 0.53 -2.62 10.05
N ILE A 11 0.14 -1.62 10.86
CA ILE A 11 0.46 -1.58 12.30
C ILE A 11 -0.20 -2.75 13.03
N PHE A 12 -1.47 -3.03 12.74
CA PHE A 12 -2.21 -4.11 13.39
C PHE A 12 -1.70 -5.50 13.00
N GLY A 13 -1.35 -5.69 11.72
CA GLY A 13 -0.70 -6.93 11.24
C GLY A 13 0.65 -7.18 11.92
N LEU A 14 1.52 -6.17 11.99
CA LEU A 14 2.81 -6.25 12.68
C LEU A 14 2.67 -6.50 14.18
N LEU A 15 1.67 -5.91 14.82
CA LEU A 15 1.39 -6.09 16.24
C LEU A 15 1.00 -7.55 16.53
N ILE A 16 0.09 -8.12 15.72
CA ILE A 16 -0.31 -9.53 15.83
C ILE A 16 0.90 -10.45 15.64
N VAL A 17 1.73 -10.22 14.61
CA VAL A 17 2.93 -11.03 14.34
C VAL A 17 3.88 -10.96 15.53
N THR A 18 4.18 -9.77 16.04
CA THR A 18 5.08 -9.55 17.18
C THR A 18 4.58 -10.25 18.44
N LEU A 19 3.27 -10.16 18.73
CA LEU A 19 2.65 -10.83 19.88
C LEU A 19 2.76 -12.36 19.80
N THR A 20 2.61 -12.94 18.60
CA THR A 20 2.78 -14.40 18.40
C THR A 20 4.23 -14.88 18.45
N TYR A 21 5.21 -13.98 18.49
CA TYR A 21 6.63 -14.33 18.64
C TYR A 21 7.14 -14.27 20.09
N PHE A 22 6.35 -13.73 21.02
CA PHE A 22 6.69 -13.78 22.44
C PHE A 22 6.53 -15.21 22.96
N ASN A 23 7.60 -15.76 23.56
CA ASN A 23 7.68 -17.13 24.08
C ASN A 23 6.57 -17.51 25.10
N ASN A 24 5.82 -16.53 25.62
CA ASN A 24 4.71 -16.75 26.54
C ASN A 24 3.37 -17.04 25.83
N PHE A 25 3.31 -16.79 24.53
CA PHE A 25 2.16 -17.06 23.67
C PHE A 25 2.66 -17.95 22.53
N VAL A 26 2.57 -19.27 22.70
CA VAL A 26 2.51 -20.18 21.54
C VAL A 26 1.14 -19.96 20.88
N GLY A 27 0.96 -18.78 20.30
CA GLY A 27 -0.25 -18.42 19.60
C GLY A 27 -0.43 -19.40 18.44
N PRO A 28 -1.68 -19.77 18.08
CA PRO A 28 -1.93 -20.68 16.98
C PRO A 28 -1.18 -20.19 15.73
N VAL A 29 -0.48 -21.09 15.04
CA VAL A 29 0.26 -20.78 13.80
C VAL A 29 -0.64 -20.02 12.79
N ILE A 30 -1.93 -20.32 12.84
CA ILE A 30 -3.02 -19.66 12.09
C ILE A 30 -3.06 -18.15 12.35
N LEU A 31 -2.96 -17.70 13.60
CA LEU A 31 -3.04 -16.30 14.00
C LEU A 31 -1.84 -15.49 13.46
N ARG A 32 -0.66 -16.11 13.47
CA ARG A 32 0.55 -15.56 12.85
C ARG A 32 0.38 -15.43 11.33
N GLY A 33 -0.25 -16.41 10.68
CA GLY A 33 -0.62 -16.35 9.27
C GLY A 33 -1.55 -15.18 8.96
N PHE A 34 -2.60 -14.96 9.78
CA PHE A 34 -3.50 -13.82 9.64
C PHE A 34 -2.77 -12.48 9.76
N GLY A 35 -1.85 -12.33 10.71
CA GLY A 35 -1.05 -11.11 10.87
C GLY A 35 -0.21 -10.77 9.63
N TRP A 36 0.41 -11.78 9.01
CA TRP A 36 1.14 -11.60 7.75
C TRP A 36 0.24 -11.27 6.57
N ILE A 37 -0.94 -11.88 6.46
CA ILE A 37 -1.92 -11.56 5.41
C ILE A 37 -2.37 -10.10 5.52
N LEU A 38 -2.71 -9.64 6.73
CA LEU A 38 -3.08 -8.26 7.01
C LEU A 38 -1.96 -7.27 6.63
N PHE A 39 -0.72 -7.61 6.97
CA PHE A 39 0.45 -6.81 6.62
C PHE A 39 0.65 -6.71 5.10
N VAL A 40 0.60 -7.83 4.38
CA VAL A 40 0.74 -7.87 2.91
C VAL A 40 -0.38 -7.10 2.21
N VAL A 41 -1.63 -7.27 2.64
CA VAL A 41 -2.78 -6.52 2.11
C VAL A 41 -2.61 -5.02 2.35
N GLY A 42 -2.14 -4.63 3.54
CA GLY A 42 -1.83 -3.23 3.86
C GLY A 42 -0.74 -2.63 2.95
N ILE A 43 0.32 -3.40 2.65
CA ILE A 43 1.37 -2.96 1.73
C ILE A 43 0.85 -2.85 0.29
N LEU A 44 0.13 -3.85 -0.20
CA LEU A 44 -0.41 -3.84 -1.57
C LEU A 44 -1.36 -2.66 -1.79
N ASN A 45 -2.18 -2.33 -0.79
CA ASN A 45 -3.10 -1.20 -0.87
C ASN A 45 -2.37 0.15 -0.88
N MET A 46 -1.31 0.28 -0.08
CA MET A 46 -0.42 1.44 -0.11
C MET A 46 0.29 1.58 -1.46
N PHE A 47 0.79 0.47 -2.01
CA PHE A 47 1.47 0.43 -3.30
C PHE A 47 0.52 0.80 -4.44
N SER A 48 -0.69 0.24 -4.49
CA SER A 48 -1.70 0.60 -5.49
C SER A 48 -2.04 2.10 -5.45
N THR A 49 -2.21 2.66 -4.24
CA THR A 49 -2.47 4.09 -4.06
C THR A 49 -1.29 4.94 -4.55
N TYR A 50 -0.06 4.50 -4.31
CA TYR A 50 1.17 5.18 -4.74
C TYR A 50 1.30 5.18 -6.27
N PHE A 51 1.13 4.03 -6.92
CA PHE A 51 1.21 3.91 -8.38
C PHE A 51 0.13 4.73 -9.10
N ASN A 52 -1.11 4.68 -8.62
CA ASN A 52 -2.19 5.51 -9.19
C ASN A 52 -1.87 7.02 -9.04
N SER A 53 -1.22 7.42 -7.95
CA SER A 53 -0.85 8.83 -7.75
C SER A 53 0.31 9.31 -8.64
N ILE A 54 1.11 8.39 -9.19
CA ILE A 54 2.23 8.72 -10.09
C ILE A 54 1.80 8.64 -11.56
N GLN A 55 0.88 7.74 -11.90
CA GLN A 55 0.38 7.64 -13.28
C GLN A 55 -0.40 8.88 -13.72
N LEU A 56 -1.32 9.39 -12.88
CA LEU A 56 -2.11 10.59 -13.19
C LEU A 56 -1.26 11.78 -13.68
N PRO A 57 -0.22 12.24 -12.95
CA PRO A 57 0.57 13.40 -13.36
C PRO A 57 1.43 13.16 -14.60
N LEU A 58 1.85 11.91 -14.87
CA LEU A 58 2.62 11.59 -16.08
C LEU A 58 1.74 11.65 -17.33
N THR A 59 0.53 11.09 -17.28
CA THR A 59 -0.41 11.17 -18.41
C THR A 59 -0.80 12.60 -18.75
N ASP A 60 -0.97 13.47 -17.75
CA ASP A 60 -1.28 14.88 -18.00
C ASP A 60 -0.09 15.65 -18.61
N LEU A 61 1.14 15.34 -18.19
CA LEU A 61 2.36 15.92 -18.76
C LEU A 61 2.54 15.54 -20.23
N PHE A 62 2.41 14.26 -20.56
CA PHE A 62 2.55 13.79 -21.95
C PHE A 62 1.45 14.33 -22.87
N ASN A 63 0.20 14.40 -22.40
CA ASN A 63 -0.90 14.99 -23.18
C ASN A 63 -0.73 16.49 -23.40
N THR A 64 -0.07 17.20 -22.48
CA THR A 64 0.17 18.64 -22.61
C THR A 64 1.29 18.93 -23.61
N GLU A 65 2.38 18.15 -23.58
CA GLU A 65 3.47 18.28 -24.57
C GLU A 65 3.01 17.94 -25.99
N GLU A 66 2.15 16.92 -26.15
CA GLU A 66 1.64 16.53 -27.47
C GLU A 66 0.73 17.62 -28.08
N ASN A 67 -0.14 18.24 -27.27
CA ASN A 67 -0.97 19.36 -27.73
C ASN A 67 -0.13 20.58 -28.14
N GLU A 68 0.89 20.95 -27.35
CA GLU A 68 1.72 22.11 -27.64
C GLU A 68 2.57 21.93 -28.91
N LYS A 69 2.94 20.69 -29.24
CA LYS A 69 3.62 20.36 -30.50
C LYS A 69 2.69 20.42 -31.71
N ASN A 70 1.42 20.08 -31.54
CA ASN A 70 0.44 20.08 -32.62
C ASN A 70 -0.02 21.50 -33.01
N GLU A 71 -0.07 22.43 -32.05
CA GLU A 71 -0.41 23.85 -32.32
C GLU A 71 0.70 24.65 -33.02
N ARG A 72 1.95 24.14 -33.03
CA ARG A 72 3.10 24.80 -33.67
C ARG A 72 3.37 24.36 -35.12
N ASN A 73 2.62 23.40 -35.66
CA ASN A 73 2.73 22.93 -37.05
C ASN A 73 1.50 23.37 -37.86
#